data_AF-A0A7Z8VUN9-F1
#
_entry.id   AF-A0A7Z8VUN9-F1
#
_cell.length_a   1.000
_cell.length_b   1.000
_cell.length_c   1.000
_cell.angle_alpha   90.00
_cell.angle_beta   90.00
_cell.angle_gamma   90.00
#
_symmetry.space_group_name_H-M   'P 1'
#
loop_
_entity.id
_entity.type
_entity.pdbx_description
1 polymer ?
#
loop_
_entity_poly.entity_id
_entity_poly.type
_entity_poly.pdbx_seq_one_letter_code
_entity_poly.pdbx_strand_id
1 'polypeptide(L)'
;MLIKEKTPILSGEITDKAIFINRRKIIKAAAGISIASLLPGSVNAQEKKYAHIPAGPYSASLKVTDYEDAANYTNYYEFSTNKKDSTVLAKNLKTIPWNVTVEGEAEKTGVFNLLKFPNNYLW
;
A
#
# COMPACT_ATOMS: atom_id res chain seq x y z
N MET A 1 22.12 29.45 -68.25
CA MET A 1 21.90 28.74 -66.98
C MET A 1 20.71 27.82 -67.16
N LEU A 2 20.93 26.50 -67.24
CA LEU A 2 19.86 25.50 -67.44
C LEU A 2 19.26 25.14 -66.08
N ILE A 3 17.99 25.45 -65.84
CA ILE A 3 17.27 24.97 -64.65
C ILE A 3 16.81 23.54 -64.96
N LYS A 4 17.33 22.57 -64.21
CA LYS A 4 16.93 21.17 -64.33
C LYS A 4 15.63 20.98 -63.55
N GLU A 5 14.54 20.67 -64.23
CA GLU A 5 13.27 20.38 -63.54
C GLU A 5 13.37 19.06 -62.74
N LYS A 6 12.76 19.07 -61.56
CA LYS A 6 12.75 17.94 -60.62
C LYS A 6 11.89 16.82 -61.21
N THR A 7 12.47 15.63 -61.35
CA THR A 7 11.78 14.45 -61.89
C THR A 7 10.47 14.19 -61.13
N PRO A 8 9.34 13.99 -61.82
CA PRO A 8 8.09 13.65 -61.15
C PRO A 8 8.22 12.29 -60.46
N ILE A 9 7.79 12.23 -59.20
CA ILE A 9 7.77 11.00 -58.40
C ILE A 9 6.88 9.99 -59.13
N LEU A 10 7.39 8.77 -59.34
CA LEU A 10 6.62 7.74 -60.03
C LEU A 10 5.47 7.28 -59.13
N SER A 11 4.30 7.00 -59.71
CA SER A 11 3.13 6.54 -58.93
C SER A 11 3.41 5.27 -58.11
N GLY A 12 4.37 4.44 -58.53
CA GLY A 12 4.81 3.25 -57.79
C GLY A 12 5.73 3.54 -56.60
N GLU A 13 6.31 4.74 -56.50
CA GLU A 13 7.06 5.22 -55.33
C GLU A 13 6.12 5.83 -54.27
N ILE A 14 4.87 6.10 -54.63
CA ILE A 14 3.83 6.60 -53.75
C ILE A 14 3.10 5.39 -53.14
N THR A 15 3.01 5.35 -51.82
CA THR A 15 2.23 4.32 -51.14
C THR A 15 0.77 4.40 -51.59
N ASP A 16 0.20 3.26 -51.98
CA ASP A 16 -1.21 3.19 -52.36
C ASP A 16 -2.10 3.73 -51.23
N LYS A 17 -3.11 4.53 -51.60
CA LYS A 17 -4.04 5.16 -50.68
C LYS A 17 -4.73 4.14 -49.76
N ALA A 18 -5.08 2.97 -50.26
CA ALA A 18 -5.72 1.92 -49.46
C ALA A 18 -4.78 1.43 -48.34
N ILE A 19 -3.50 1.24 -48.65
CA ILE A 19 -2.46 0.85 -47.69
C ILE A 19 -2.27 1.96 -46.64
N PHE A 20 -2.18 3.22 -47.09
CA PHE A 20 -2.08 4.38 -46.19
C PHE A 20 -3.26 4.47 -45.21
N ILE A 21 -4.49 4.33 -45.71
CA ILE A 21 -5.70 4.39 -44.89
C ILE A 21 -5.76 3.23 -43.89
N ASN A 22 -5.42 2.00 -44.31
CA ASN A 22 -5.41 0.84 -43.42
C ASN A 22 -4.40 0.99 -42.28
N ARG A 23 -3.20 1.51 -42.56
CA ARG A 23 -2.21 1.83 -41.51
C ARG A 23 -2.77 2.82 -40.49
N ARG A 24 -3.49 3.86 -40.95
CA ARG A 24 -4.08 4.87 -40.07
C ARG A 24 -5.22 4.30 -39.21
N LYS A 25 -6.01 3.36 -39.72
CA LYS A 25 -7.06 2.67 -38.95
C LYS A 25 -6.47 1.88 -37.79
N ILE A 26 -5.38 1.12 -38.03
CA ILE A 26 -4.70 0.34 -37.00
C ILE A 26 -4.15 1.24 -35.90
N ILE A 27 -3.48 2.35 -36.26
CA ILE A 27 -2.93 3.31 -35.29
C ILE A 27 -4.03 3.92 -34.42
N LYS A 28 -5.18 4.28 -35.01
CA LYS A 28 -6.32 4.84 -34.26
C LYS A 28 -6.93 3.82 -33.29
N ALA A 29 -7.04 2.56 -33.70
CA ALA A 29 -7.55 1.49 -32.84
C ALA A 29 -6.61 1.23 -31.64
N ALA A 30 -5.30 1.21 -31.87
CA ALA A 30 -4.30 1.03 -30.82
C ALA A 30 -4.32 2.17 -29.78
N ALA A 31 -4.50 3.42 -30.21
CA ALA A 31 -4.60 4.57 -29.31
C ALA A 31 -5.88 4.57 -28.45
N GLY A 32 -6.98 4.00 -28.95
CA GLY A 32 -8.22 3.89 -28.18
C GLY A 32 -8.12 2.89 -27.02
N ILE A 33 -7.40 1.78 -27.22
CA ILE A 33 -7.22 0.73 -26.21
C ILE A 33 -6.34 1.22 -25.05
N SER A 34 -5.28 1.99 -25.35
CA SER A 34 -4.35 2.48 -24.32
C SER A 34 -4.96 3.54 -23.39
N ILE A 35 -5.93 4.33 -23.86
CA ILE A 35 -6.61 5.33 -23.03
C ILE A 35 -7.54 4.67 -22.00
N ALA A 36 -8.25 3.60 -22.39
CA ALA A 36 -9.13 2.87 -21.48
C ALA A 36 -8.36 2.20 -20.34
N SER A 37 -7.13 1.71 -20.59
CA SER A 37 -6.26 1.14 -19.56
C SER A 37 -5.64 2.16 -18.60
N LEU A 38 -5.71 3.46 -18.91
CA LEU A 38 -5.21 4.55 -18.08
C LEU A 38 -6.29 5.18 -17.20
N LEU A 39 -7.55 4.79 -17.38
CA LEU A 39 -8.62 5.21 -16.47
C LEU A 39 -8.40 4.46 -15.15
N PRO A 40 -8.17 5.18 -14.03
CA PRO A 40 -8.07 4.52 -12.73
C PRO A 40 -9.39 3.81 -12.48
N GLY A 41 -9.32 2.49 -12.28
CA GLY A 41 -10.47 1.74 -11.78
C GLY A 41 -10.94 2.34 -10.45
N SER A 42 -12.21 2.17 -10.12
CA SER A 42 -12.77 2.64 -8.84
C SER A 42 -11.97 2.05 -7.68
N VAL A 43 -11.09 2.84 -7.08
CA VAL A 43 -10.34 2.45 -5.89
C VAL A 43 -11.25 2.71 -4.69
N ASN A 44 -11.80 1.64 -4.13
CA ASN A 44 -12.51 1.74 -2.86
C ASN A 44 -11.47 1.92 -1.75
N ALA A 45 -11.52 3.05 -1.05
CA ALA A 45 -10.72 3.24 0.15
C ALA A 45 -11.18 2.21 1.19
N GLN A 46 -10.27 1.35 1.62
CA GLN A 46 -10.55 0.35 2.64
C GLN A 46 -10.84 1.07 3.97
N GLU A 47 -11.91 0.69 4.65
CA GLU A 47 -12.22 1.26 5.96
C GLU A 47 -11.03 1.06 6.92
N LYS A 48 -10.68 2.12 7.66
CA LYS A 48 -9.61 2.05 8.65
C LYS A 48 -10.00 1.01 9.71
N LYS A 49 -9.09 0.10 10.03
CA LYS A 49 -9.27 -1.00 11.01
C LYS A 49 -9.85 -0.58 12.37
N TYR A 50 -9.72 0.70 12.73
CA TYR A 50 -10.20 1.29 13.98
C TYR A 50 -11.09 2.53 13.75
N ALA A 51 -11.89 2.53 12.68
CA ALA A 51 -12.80 3.64 12.39
C ALA A 51 -13.87 3.86 13.48
N HIS A 52 -14.20 2.81 14.26
CA HIS A 52 -15.26 2.83 15.26
C HIS A 52 -14.75 2.28 16.61
N ILE A 53 -13.91 3.06 17.29
CA ILE A 53 -13.48 2.72 18.65
C ILE A 53 -14.59 3.14 19.62
N PRO A 54 -15.17 2.22 20.41
CA PRO A 54 -16.20 2.56 21.38
C PRO A 54 -15.64 3.46 22.48
N ALA A 55 -16.37 4.53 22.81
CA ALA A 55 -16.03 5.41 23.91
C ALA A 55 -16.39 4.73 25.24
N GLY A 56 -15.41 4.57 26.12
CA GLY A 56 -15.55 4.01 27.46
C GLY A 56 -15.38 5.06 28.56
N PRO A 57 -15.44 4.65 29.84
CA PRO A 57 -15.28 5.56 30.98
C PRO A 57 -13.91 6.26 31.04
N TYR A 58 -12.90 5.71 30.34
CA TYR A 58 -11.55 6.27 30.26
C TYR A 58 -11.27 6.99 28.94
N SER A 59 -12.27 7.15 28.07
CA SER A 59 -12.12 7.90 26.83
C SER A 59 -12.09 9.41 27.12
N ALA A 60 -11.01 10.07 26.72
CA ALA A 60 -10.86 11.51 26.83
C ALA A 60 -10.98 12.17 25.44
N SER A 61 -11.59 13.35 25.39
CA SER A 61 -11.68 14.16 24.15
C SER A 61 -10.35 14.89 23.90
N LEU A 62 -9.27 14.14 23.70
CA LEU A 62 -7.95 14.66 23.38
C LEU A 62 -7.65 14.52 21.89
N LYS A 63 -6.76 15.37 21.38
CA LYS A 63 -6.23 15.20 20.04
C LYS A 63 -5.43 13.89 19.98
N VAL A 64 -5.82 13.01 19.08
CA VAL A 64 -5.15 11.71 18.86
C VAL A 64 -3.81 11.94 18.15
N THR A 65 -2.76 11.27 18.60
CA THR A 65 -1.46 11.23 17.93
C THR A 65 -1.58 10.54 16.57
N ASP A 66 -0.88 11.05 15.56
CA ASP A 66 -0.89 10.42 14.24
C ASP A 66 -0.37 8.98 14.32
N TYR A 67 -1.01 8.08 13.56
CA TYR A 67 -0.70 6.65 13.61
C TYR A 67 0.77 6.36 13.32
N GLU A 68 1.36 7.07 12.35
CA GLU A 68 2.76 6.88 11.99
C GLU A 68 3.71 7.21 13.13
N ASP A 69 3.42 8.25 13.90
CA ASP A 69 4.22 8.61 15.07
C ASP A 69 4.01 7.60 16.19
N ALA A 70 2.76 7.22 16.47
CA ALA A 70 2.44 6.24 17.51
C ALA A 70 3.06 4.86 17.24
N ALA A 71 3.15 4.43 15.98
CA ALA A 71 3.68 3.14 15.59
C ALA A 71 5.21 3.12 15.41
N ASN A 72 5.81 4.24 14.99
CA ASN A 72 7.21 4.27 14.54
C ASN A 72 8.14 5.17 15.36
N TYR A 73 7.62 5.93 16.34
CA TYR A 73 8.45 6.76 17.22
C TYR A 73 8.39 6.22 18.65
N THR A 74 9.16 5.16 18.92
CA THR A 74 9.03 4.37 20.15
C THR A 74 10.33 4.26 20.93
N ASN A 75 10.24 4.05 22.24
CA ASN A 75 11.36 3.63 23.07
C ASN A 75 11.29 2.12 23.25
N TYR A 76 12.00 1.38 22.39
CA TYR A 76 12.13 -0.07 22.53
C TYR A 76 13.61 -0.45 22.54
N TYR A 77 14.22 -0.29 23.72
CA TYR A 77 15.68 -0.30 23.89
C TYR A 77 16.34 -1.65 23.62
N GLU A 78 15.60 -2.74 23.78
CA GLU A 78 16.02 -4.09 23.42
C GLU A 78 16.35 -4.21 21.93
N PHE A 79 15.79 -3.33 21.09
CA PHE A 79 16.00 -3.33 19.65
C PHE A 79 16.85 -2.16 19.17
N SER A 80 16.69 -0.96 19.73
CA SER A 80 17.54 0.19 19.41
C SER A 80 17.35 1.35 20.40
N THR A 81 18.36 2.20 20.53
CA THR A 81 18.25 3.51 21.19
C THR A 81 17.71 4.60 20.26
N ASN A 82 17.73 4.38 18.93
CA ASN A 82 17.12 5.24 17.94
C ASN A 82 15.60 4.99 17.88
N LYS A 83 14.83 6.07 18.00
CA LYS A 83 13.35 6.08 18.07
C LYS A 83 12.66 5.45 16.85
N LYS A 84 13.31 5.49 15.68
CA LYS A 84 12.74 5.04 14.40
C LYS A 84 13.18 3.64 13.98
N ASP A 85 14.29 3.15 14.54
CA ASP A 85 14.87 1.87 14.14
C ASP A 85 14.26 0.69 14.92
N SER A 86 13.83 0.95 16.16
CA SER A 86 13.21 -0.04 17.06
C SER A 86 12.09 -0.83 16.38
N THR A 87 11.13 -0.13 15.76
CA THR A 87 9.97 -0.75 15.11
C THR A 87 10.37 -1.64 13.94
N VAL A 88 11.42 -1.27 13.18
CA VAL A 88 11.91 -2.08 12.05
C VAL A 88 12.59 -3.35 12.55
N LEU A 89 13.42 -3.23 13.58
CA LEU A 89 14.19 -4.33 14.14
C LEU A 89 13.32 -5.31 14.95
N ALA A 90 12.25 -4.83 15.59
CA ALA A 90 11.32 -5.64 16.37
C ALA A 90 10.42 -6.56 15.51
N LYS A 91 10.37 -6.38 14.18
CA LYS A 91 9.49 -7.16 13.28
C LYS A 91 9.67 -8.67 13.38
N ASN A 92 10.86 -9.13 13.74
CA ASN A 92 11.19 -10.55 13.84
C ASN A 92 10.94 -11.14 15.23
N LEU A 93 10.46 -10.33 16.19
CA LEU A 93 10.06 -10.82 17.50
C LEU A 93 8.83 -11.73 17.34
N LYS A 94 8.98 -12.99 17.74
CA LYS A 94 7.87 -13.95 17.76
C LYS A 94 7.00 -13.67 18.98
N THR A 95 5.89 -12.98 18.77
CA THR A 95 4.91 -12.65 19.82
C THR A 95 3.82 -13.71 19.98
N ILE A 96 3.77 -14.73 19.11
CA ILE A 96 2.81 -15.83 19.17
C ILE A 96 3.51 -17.15 18.79
N PRO A 97 3.36 -18.24 19.57
CA PRO A 97 2.71 -18.29 20.88
C PRO A 97 3.54 -17.55 21.96
N TRP A 98 2.87 -17.04 22.98
CA TRP A 98 3.53 -16.38 24.11
C TRP A 98 2.91 -16.86 25.43
N ASN A 99 3.77 -17.08 26.42
CA ASN A 99 3.38 -17.49 27.76
C ASN A 99 3.87 -16.44 28.78
N VAL A 100 3.00 -16.12 29.73
CA VAL A 100 3.30 -15.28 30.88
C VAL A 100 3.31 -16.18 32.11
N THR A 101 4.42 -16.22 32.82
CA THR A 101 4.54 -16.96 34.09
C THR A 101 4.32 -15.99 35.24
N VAL A 102 3.36 -16.29 36.10
CA VAL A 102 3.09 -15.54 37.34
C VAL A 102 3.60 -16.37 38.52
N GLU A 103 4.57 -15.82 39.24
CA GLU A 103 5.25 -16.43 40.40
C GLU A 103 5.36 -15.42 41.55
N GLY A 104 5.88 -15.86 42.70
CA GLY A 104 6.02 -15.03 43.90
C GLY A 104 4.76 -15.05 44.79
N GLU A 105 4.59 -14.01 45.60
CA GLU A 105 3.50 -13.90 46.57
C GLU A 105 2.21 -13.44 45.88
N ALA A 106 1.49 -14.41 45.28
CA ALA A 106 0.22 -14.17 44.60
C ALA A 106 -0.76 -15.33 44.83
N GLU A 107 -2.05 -15.03 44.92
CA GLU A 107 -3.10 -16.03 45.14
C GLU A 107 -3.28 -16.98 43.94
N LYS A 108 -3.00 -16.51 42.72
CA LYS A 108 -3.14 -17.27 41.48
C LYS A 108 -1.83 -17.23 40.70
N THR A 109 -1.04 -18.30 40.84
CA THR A 109 0.22 -18.49 40.14
C THR A 109 0.06 -19.48 38.98
N GLY A 110 1.04 -19.51 38.08
CA GLY A 110 1.08 -20.47 36.97
C GLY A 110 1.47 -19.86 35.63
N VAL A 111 1.38 -20.67 34.58
CA VAL A 111 1.72 -20.28 33.20
C VAL A 111 0.44 -19.99 32.41
N PHE A 112 0.32 -18.75 31.94
CA PHE A 112 -0.81 -18.25 31.17
C PHE A 112 -0.42 -18.05 29.72
N ASN A 113 -1.14 -18.68 28.81
CA ASN A 113 -0.91 -18.49 27.38
C ASN A 113 -1.72 -17.29 26.85
N LEU A 114 -1.07 -16.37 26.11
CA LEU A 114 -1.74 -15.18 25.57
C LEU A 114 -2.97 -15.50 24.70
N LEU A 115 -2.97 -16.64 24.00
CA LEU A 115 -4.10 -17.05 23.16
C LEU A 115 -5.25 -17.70 23.94
N LYS A 116 -5.05 -18.03 25.22
CA LYS A 116 -6.05 -18.66 26.09
C LYS A 116 -6.73 -17.68 27.03
N PHE A 117 -6.34 -16.40 27.03
CA PHE A 117 -7.11 -15.39 27.73
C PHE A 117 -8.48 -15.30 27.06
N PRO A 118 -9.59 -15.40 27.82
CA PRO A 118 -10.91 -15.20 27.24
C PRO A 118 -10.96 -13.82 26.59
N ASN A 119 -11.65 -13.73 25.44
CA ASN A 119 -11.84 -12.52 24.62
C ASN A 119 -12.41 -11.28 25.36
N ASN A 120 -12.56 -11.35 26.68
CA ASN A 120 -13.05 -10.29 27.56
C ASN A 120 -11.93 -9.43 28.17
N TYR A 121 -10.65 -9.73 27.90
CA TYR A 121 -9.50 -8.95 28.42
C TYR A 121 -8.55 -8.42 27.32
N LEU A 122 -8.92 -8.60 26.05
CA LEU A 122 -8.24 -7.96 24.93
C LEU A 122 -9.14 -6.82 24.47
N TRP A 123 -8.62 -5.60 24.66
CA TRP A 123 -9.22 -4.31 24.34
C TRP A 123 -9.66 -4.21 22.86
#